data_AF-A0A818FKJ9-F1
#
_entry.id   AF-A0A818FKJ9-F1
#
_cell.length_a   1.000
_cell.length_b   1.000
_cell.length_c   1.000
_cell.angle_alpha   90.00
_cell.angle_beta   90.00
_cell.angle_gamma   90.00
#
_symmetry.space_group_name_H-M   'P 1'
#
loop_
_entity.id
_entity.type
_entity.pdbx_description
1 polymer ?
#
loop_
_entity_poly.entity_id
_entity_poly.type
_entity_poly.pdbx_seq_one_letter_code
_entity_poly.pdbx_strand_id
1 'polypeptide(L)' 'MESNGKALRIHVSSSTSAILQKFGTFELKLRGDIEMKGKGKQRTYWLLGEQGGLSIQHSLMNWDDDTVDVH' A
#
# COMPACT_ATOMS: atom_id res chain seq x y z
N MET A 1 -7.58 -21.35 -3.30
CA MET A 1 -6.90 -20.06 -3.49
C MET A 1 -5.72 -20.15 -2.55
N GLU A 2 -4.56 -20.67 -2.98
CA GLU A 2 -3.63 -20.14 -3.96
C GLU A 2 -3.17 -21.21 -4.96
N SER A 3 -3.18 -20.92 -6.27
CA SER A 3 -2.60 -21.82 -7.30
C SER A 3 -2.08 -21.07 -8.53
N ASN A 4 -1.90 -19.75 -8.43
CA ASN A 4 -1.48 -18.87 -9.53
C ASN A 4 -0.53 -17.76 -9.04
N GLY A 5 0.26 -18.03 -7.99
CA GLY A 5 1.23 -17.07 -7.46
C GLY A 5 2.52 -17.12 -8.28
N LYS A 6 2.95 -15.99 -8.85
CA LYS A 6 4.38 -15.82 -9.12
C LYS A 6 5.06 -15.71 -7.76
N ALA A 7 6.19 -16.40 -7.57
CA ALA A 7 6.96 -16.31 -6.33
C ALA A 7 7.20 -14.83 -5.96
N LEU A 8 7.06 -14.52 -4.68
CA LEU A 8 7.34 -13.19 -4.09
C LEU A 8 6.39 -12.05 -4.49
N ARG A 9 5.16 -12.34 -4.99
CA ARG A 9 4.15 -11.29 -5.24
C ARG A 9 2.87 -11.53 -4.47
N ILE A 10 2.43 -10.51 -3.73
CA ILE A 10 1.17 -10.52 -2.98
C ILE A 10 0.02 -10.24 -3.94
N HIS A 11 -0.95 -11.16 -3.99
CA HIS A 11 -2.12 -11.05 -4.84
C HIS A 11 -3.32 -10.57 -4.02
N VAL A 12 -4.05 -9.57 -4.52
CA VAL A 12 -5.20 -9.01 -3.80
C VAL A 12 -6.46 -9.00 -4.66
N SER A 13 -7.60 -9.23 -4.00
CA SER A 13 -8.93 -9.17 -4.60
C SER A 13 -9.35 -7.73 -4.91
N SER A 14 -10.38 -7.54 -5.74
CA SER A 14 -10.96 -6.22 -5.99
C SER A 14 -11.43 -5.52 -4.72
N SER A 15 -12.04 -6.25 -3.79
CA SER A 15 -12.51 -5.69 -2.51
C SER A 15 -11.36 -5.19 -1.66
N THR A 16 -10.27 -5.96 -1.58
CA THR A 16 -9.05 -5.57 -0.87
C THR A 16 -8.38 -4.37 -1.53
N SER A 17 -8.28 -4.35 -2.86
CA SER A 17 -7.73 -3.21 -3.62
C SER A 17 -8.52 -1.92 -3.38
N ALA A 18 -9.85 -1.99 -3.29
CA ALA A 18 -10.68 -0.81 -3.00
C ALA A 18 -10.41 -0.24 -1.59
N ILE A 19 -10.08 -1.09 -0.62
CA ILE A 19 -9.72 -0.65 0.73
C ILE A 19 -8.32 -0.03 0.73
N LEU A 20 -7.33 -0.70 0.13
CA LEU A 20 -5.95 -0.23 0.06
C LEU A 20 -5.82 1.12 -0.67
N GLN A 21 -6.60 1.34 -1.73
CA GLN A 21 -6.63 2.63 -2.43
C GLN A 21 -7.12 3.79 -1.56
N LYS A 22 -7.92 3.54 -0.51
CA LYS A 22 -8.38 4.61 0.41
C LYS A 22 -7.24 5.19 1.25
N PHE A 23 -6.19 4.43 1.48
CA PHE A 23 -5.03 4.89 2.22
C PHE A 23 -4.11 5.77 1.35
N GLY A 24 -4.20 5.65 0.03
CA GLY A 24 -3.39 6.44 -0.91
C GLY A 24 -1.89 6.13 -0.90
N THR A 25 -1.43 5.22 -0.04
CA THR A 25 -0.01 4.85 0.12
C THR A 25 0.36 3.60 -0.66
N PHE A 26 -0.58 2.72 -1.01
CA PHE A 26 -0.26 1.43 -1.62
C PHE A 26 -0.19 1.49 -3.15
N GLU A 27 0.87 0.93 -3.71
CA GLU A 27 1.01 0.76 -5.16
C GLU A 27 0.42 -0.59 -5.60
N LEU A 28 -0.62 -0.51 -6.42
CA LEU A 28 -1.36 -1.66 -6.92
C LEU A 28 -1.31 -1.69 -8.45
N LYS A 29 -1.10 -2.87 -9.03
CA LYS A 29 -1.11 -3.07 -10.48
C LYS A 29 -2.19 -4.06 -10.89
N LEU A 30 -3.04 -3.67 -11.83
CA LEU A 30 -4.03 -4.58 -12.42
C LEU A 30 -3.33 -5.81 -12.99
N ARG A 31 -3.72 -6.99 -12.49
CA ARG A 31 -3.30 -8.27 -13.06
C ARG A 31 -4.25 -8.70 -14.17
N GLY A 32 -5.53 -8.42 -13.99
CA GLY A 32 -6.62 -8.87 -14.85
C GLY A 32 -7.63 -9.74 -14.10
N ASP A 33 -8.56 -10.30 -14.87
CA ASP A 33 -9.62 -11.15 -14.35
C ASP A 33 -9.16 -12.61 -14.29
N ILE A 34 -9.49 -13.28 -13.19
CA ILE A 34 -9.24 -14.72 -13.00
C ILE A 34 -10.57 -15.43 -12.82
N GLU A 35 -10.70 -16.61 -13.45
CA GLU A 35 -11.88 -17.44 -13.27
C GLU A 35 -11.75 -18.26 -11.98
N MET A 36 -12.71 -18.09 -11.08
CA MET A 36 -12.81 -18.88 -9.86
C MET A 36 -14.01 -19.81 -9.94
N LYS A 37 -13.75 -21.10 -9.75
CA LYS A 37 -14.80 -22.11 -9.63
C LYS A 37 -15.80 -21.69 -8.54
N GLY A 38 -17.06 -21.54 -8.93
CA GLY A 38 -18.17 -21.15 -8.03
C GLY A 38 -18.29 -19.65 -7.74
N LYS A 39 -17.39 -18.79 -8.22
CA LYS A 39 -17.47 -17.33 -8.07
C LYS A 39 -17.43 -16.54 -9.39
N GLY A 40 -17.24 -17.24 -10.52
CA GLY A 40 -17.12 -16.61 -11.83
C GLY A 40 -15.80 -15.85 -11.98
N LYS A 41 -15.79 -14.86 -12.88
CA LYS A 41 -14.61 -14.01 -13.11
C LYS A 41 -14.45 -13.00 -11.98
N GLN A 42 -13.22 -12.86 -11.47
CA GLN A 42 -12.87 -11.94 -10.42
C GLN A 42 -11.68 -11.09 -10.84
N ARG A 43 -11.85 -9.77 -10.76
CA ARG A 43 -10.77 -8.82 -11.02
C ARG A 43 -9.75 -8.85 -9.89
N THR A 44 -8.48 -8.85 -10.25
CA THR A 44 -7.40 -8.96 -9.28
C THR A 44 -6.19 -8.07 -9.58
N TYR A 45 -5.42 -7.80 -8.53
CA TYR A 45 -4.31 -6.86 -8.55
C TYR A 45 -3.07 -7.45 -7.88
N TRP A 46 -1.89 -7.03 -8.33
CA TRP A 46 -0.64 -7.21 -7.63
C TRP A 46 -0.42 -6.05 -6.68
N LEU A 47 -0.10 -6.34 -5.43
CA LEU A 47 0.47 -5.34 -4.53
C LEU A 47 1.96 -5.25 -4.83
N LEU A 48 2.40 -4.08 -5.31
CA LEU A 48 3.78 -3.81 -5.70
C LEU A 48 4.60 -3.26 -4.52
N GLY A 49 3.95 -2.50 -3.64
CA GLY A 49 4.59 -1.93 -2.46
C GLY A 49 3.74 -0.81 -1.85
N GLU A 50 4.41 0.02 -1.05
CA GLU A 50 3.85 1.17 -0.34
C GLU A 50 4.77 2.37 -0.54
N GLN A 51 4.23 3.49 -1.03
CA GLN A 51 4.84 4.81 -0.91
C GLN A 51 4.71 5.25 0.56
N GLY A 52 5.70 4.87 1.35
CA GLY A 52 5.73 5.11 2.79
C GLY A 52 7.01 4.61 3.47
N GLY A 53 7.93 4.00 2.74
CA GLY A 53 9.27 3.72 3.24
C GLY A 53 10.06 5.01 3.39
N LEU A 54 9.84 5.72 4.50
CA LEU A 54 10.71 6.76 5.07
C LEU A 54 11.54 7.51 4.02
N SER A 55 10.90 8.27 3.13
CA SER A 55 11.54 9.49 2.69
C SER A 55 11.52 10.41 3.90
N ILE A 56 12.52 10.26 4.76
CA ILE A 56 12.94 11.32 5.67
C ILE A 56 13.27 12.48 4.73
N GLN A 57 12.26 13.28 4.35
CA GLN A 57 12.53 14.67 4.07
C GLN A 57 12.94 15.22 5.43
N HIS A 58 14.25 15.18 5.64
CA HIS A 58 14.97 15.91 6.66
C HIS A 58 14.75 17.40 6.39
N SER A 59 13.53 17.87 6.66
CA SER A 59 13.16 19.26 6.69
C SER A 59 12.80 19.58 8.12
N LEU A 60 13.86 19.92 8.86
CA LEU A 60 13.87 20.79 10.04
C LEU A 60 12.55 20.78 10.84
N MET A 61 12.42 19.85 11.78
CA MET A 61 11.92 20.27 13.09
C MET A 61 13.07 21.03 13.74
N ASN A 62 13.19 22.32 13.43
CA ASN A 62 13.93 23.25 14.28
C ASN A 62 13.16 23.31 15.59
N TRP A 63 13.65 22.58 16.58
CA TRP A 63 13.34 22.83 17.98
C TRP A 63 14.20 24.03 18.40
N ASP A 64 13.83 25.20 17.88
CA ASP A 64 14.32 26.49 18.36
C ASP A 64 13.08 27.25 18.84
N ASP A 65 12.72 27.01 20.09
CA ASP A 65 12.11 28.04 20.92
C ASP A 65 12.90 28.06 22.23
N ASP A 66 14.03 28.73 22.10
CA ASP A 66 14.64 29.61 23.06
C ASP A 66 14.08 29.61 24.49
N THR A 67 14.97 29.23 25.41
CA THR A 67 15.20 29.89 26.71
C THR A 67 14.20 30.97 27.11
N VAL A 68 13.36 30.66 28.10
CA VAL A 68 12.99 31.64 29.13
C VAL A 68 13.70 31.26 30.44
N ASP A 69 14.89 31.83 30.61
CA ASP A 69 15.51 32.04 31.92
C ASP A 69 14.77 33.17 32.64
N VAL A 70 14.76 33.10 33.98
CA VAL A 70 14.47 34.15 34.97
C VAL A 70 12.99 34.55 35.26
N HIS A 71 12.41 33.99 36.33
CA HIS A 71 12.37 34.58 37.67
C HIS A 71 11.77 33.60 38.69
#